data_AF-A0A355FM09-F1
#
_entry.id   AF-A0A355FM09-F1
#
_cell.length_a   1.000
_cell.length_b   1.000
_cell.length_c   1.000
_cell.angle_alpha   90.00
_cell.angle_beta   90.00
_cell.angle_gamma   90.00
#
_symmetry.space_group_name_H-M   'P 1'
#
loop_
_entity.id
_entity.type
_entity.pdbx_description
1 polymer ?
#
loop_
_entity_poly.entity_id
_entity_poly.type
_entity_poly.pdbx_seq_one_letter_code
_entity_poly.pdbx_strand_id
1 'polypeptide(L)'
;YIAFYGKERPPKVIWQHEILGRWDYQTIYRKNDQLKPGEERVIIPGAEGMRVRSWLTIEAQTGEKTIKKRGVDYYYPLAQVVERNPGKLGKKLGTVDGH
;
A
#
# COMPACT_ATOMS: atom_id res chain seq x y z
N TYR A 1 3.36 16.03 39.90
CA TYR A 1 3.26 16.08 38.43
C TYR A 1 2.28 17.20 38.09
N ILE A 2 2.68 18.22 37.32
CA ILE A 2 1.84 19.39 37.00
C ILE A 2 1.28 19.20 35.59
N ALA A 3 -0.04 19.23 35.43
CA ALA A 3 -0.69 19.24 34.12
C ALA A 3 -1.16 20.67 33.81
N PHE A 4 -0.65 21.25 32.73
CA PHE A 4 -1.19 22.47 32.14
C PHE A 4 -2.27 22.08 31.15
N TYR A 5 -3.53 22.40 31.45
CA TYR A 5 -4.61 22.37 30.46
C TYR A 5 -5.03 23.79 30.13
N GLY A 6 -5.21 24.07 28.84
CA GLY A 6 -5.66 25.38 28.35
C GLY A 6 -6.95 25.81 29.05
N LYS A 7 -7.04 27.10 29.40
CA LYS A 7 -8.19 27.70 30.09
C LYS A 7 -9.50 27.63 29.29
N GLU A 8 -9.44 27.36 27.98
CA GLU A 8 -10.57 27.43 27.05
C GLU A 8 -10.83 26.08 26.37
N ARG A 9 -12.08 25.82 25.98
CA ARG A 9 -12.43 24.59 25.25
C ARG A 9 -11.70 24.60 23.89
N PRO A 10 -10.94 23.57 23.54
CA PRO A 10 -10.24 23.52 22.27
C PRO A 10 -11.25 23.51 21.10
N PRO A 11 -10.90 24.10 19.94
CA PRO A 11 -11.75 24.02 18.76
C PRO A 11 -11.91 22.56 18.31
N LYS A 12 -13.02 22.26 17.65
CA LYS A 12 -13.22 20.94 17.04
C LYS A 12 -12.36 20.85 15.78
N VAL A 13 -11.54 19.81 15.70
CA VAL A 13 -10.65 19.58 14.54
C VAL A 13 -11.03 18.27 13.87
N ILE A 14 -11.33 18.32 12.58
CA ILE A 14 -11.65 17.15 11.76
C ILE A 14 -10.58 17.00 10.69
N TRP A 15 -9.92 15.84 10.67
CA TRP A 15 -9.05 15.47 9.57
C TRP A 15 -9.87 14.88 8.43
N GLN A 16 -9.63 15.36 7.22
CA GLN A 16 -10.27 14.88 6.01
C GLN A 16 -9.20 14.52 4.98
N HIS A 17 -9.50 13.52 4.17
CA HIS A 17 -8.65 13.11 3.06
C HIS A 17 -9.49 12.68 1.86
N GLU A 18 -8.84 12.73 0.70
CA GLU A 18 -9.39 12.29 -0.58
C GLU A 18 -8.31 11.56 -1.36
N ILE A 19 -8.65 10.39 -1.88
CA ILE A 19 -7.74 9.59 -2.69
C ILE A 19 -7.82 10.09 -4.13
N LEU A 20 -6.74 10.70 -4.60
CA LEU A 20 -6.60 11.27 -5.94
C LEU A 20 -6.06 10.28 -6.98
N GLY A 21 -5.63 9.10 -6.54
CA GLY A 21 -5.06 8.07 -7.40
C GLY A 21 -4.60 6.84 -6.63
N ARG A 22 -4.65 5.70 -7.30
CA ARG A 22 -4.12 4.40 -6.85
C ARG A 22 -3.27 3.79 -7.97
N TRP A 23 -2.24 3.05 -7.58
CA TRP A 23 -1.39 2.32 -8.52
C TRP A 23 -1.18 0.91 -8.02
N ASP A 24 -1.40 -0.06 -8.89
CA ASP A 24 -1.17 -1.46 -8.58
C ASP A 24 0.30 -1.73 -8.26
N TYR A 25 0.52 -2.72 -7.40
CA TYR A 25 1.85 -3.24 -7.16
C TYR A 25 2.20 -4.34 -8.16
N GLN A 26 3.49 -4.48 -8.44
CA GLN A 26 4.01 -5.59 -9.24
C GLN A 26 4.26 -6.82 -8.35
N THR A 27 4.22 -8.01 -8.94
CA THR A 27 4.67 -9.24 -8.27
C THR A 27 6.04 -9.66 -8.78
N ILE A 28 6.98 -9.86 -7.87
CA ILE A 28 8.32 -10.34 -8.13
C ILE A 28 8.40 -11.81 -7.72
N TYR A 29 8.76 -12.68 -8.66
CA TYR A 29 8.97 -14.10 -8.39
C TYR A 29 10.44 -14.41 -8.13
N ARG A 30 10.71 -15.15 -7.06
CA ARG A 30 12.04 -15.66 -6.69
C ARG A 30 12.02 -17.18 -6.66
N LYS A 31 13.06 -17.82 -7.17
CA LYS A 31 13.18 -19.27 -7.10
C LYS A 31 13.56 -19.69 -5.68
N ASN A 32 12.84 -20.65 -5.11
CA ASN A 32 13.20 -21.28 -3.84
C ASN A 32 13.10 -22.82 -3.97
N ASP A 33 14.24 -23.49 -4.05
CA ASP A 33 14.32 -24.96 -4.21
C ASP A 33 13.94 -25.74 -2.93
N GLN A 34 13.77 -25.06 -1.79
CA GLN A 34 13.29 -25.68 -0.55
C GLN A 34 11.76 -25.84 -0.52
N LEU A 35 11.03 -25.12 -1.37
CA LEU A 35 9.59 -25.32 -1.54
C LEU A 35 9.33 -26.60 -2.33
N LYS A 36 8.18 -27.25 -2.12
CA LYS A 36 7.81 -28.43 -2.92
C LYS A 36 7.67 -28.03 -4.39
N PRO A 37 8.00 -28.90 -5.36
CA PRO A 37 7.75 -28.63 -6.77
C PRO A 37 6.30 -28.17 -7.03
N GLY A 38 6.14 -27.00 -7.64
CA GLY A 38 4.85 -26.35 -7.89
C GLY A 38 4.32 -25.45 -6.75
N GLU A 39 4.96 -25.44 -5.58
CA GLU A 39 4.56 -24.59 -4.45
C GLU A 39 5.02 -23.14 -4.65
N GLU A 40 4.12 -22.21 -4.33
CA GLU A 40 4.39 -20.78 -4.23
C GLU A 40 4.09 -20.27 -2.81
N ARG A 41 4.84 -19.27 -2.36
CA ARG A 41 4.66 -18.64 -1.05
C ARG A 41 4.88 -17.14 -1.15
N VAL A 42 3.90 -16.35 -0.73
CA VAL A 42 4.09 -14.90 -0.54
C VAL A 42 4.97 -14.69 0.69
N ILE A 43 6.12 -14.05 0.51
CA ILE A 43 7.06 -13.72 1.60
C ILE A 43 7.03 -12.23 1.95
N ILE A 44 6.60 -11.38 1.01
CA ILE A 44 6.34 -9.95 1.25
C ILE A 44 5.02 -9.62 0.56
N PRO A 45 3.96 -9.24 1.30
CA PRO A 45 2.72 -8.80 0.68
C PRO A 45 2.94 -7.48 -0.05
N GLY A 46 2.33 -7.34 -1.23
CA GLY A 46 2.33 -6.08 -1.96
C GLY A 46 1.36 -5.07 -1.34
N ALA A 47 1.58 -3.79 -1.63
CA ALA A 47 0.67 -2.72 -1.27
C ALA A 47 0.55 -1.72 -2.42
N GLU A 48 -0.68 -1.28 -2.70
CA GLU A 48 -0.93 -0.26 -3.72
C GLU A 48 -0.22 1.05 -3.36
N GLY A 49 0.24 1.75 -4.39
CA GLY A 49 0.61 3.15 -4.26
C GLY A 49 -0.64 4.02 -4.19
N MET A 50 -0.53 5.18 -3.53
CA MET A 50 -1.64 6.11 -3.36
C MET A 50 -1.20 7.56 -3.46
N ARG A 51 -2.06 8.41 -4.03
CA ARG A 51 -1.91 9.87 -3.97
C ARG A 51 -3.08 10.44 -3.19
N VAL A 52 -2.79 11.12 -2.08
CA VAL A 52 -3.81 11.50 -1.10
C VAL A 52 -3.76 13.00 -0.87
N ARG A 53 -4.89 13.68 -1.05
CA ARG A 53 -5.05 15.08 -0.66
C ARG A 53 -5.63 15.13 0.74
N SER A 54 -5.02 15.92 1.62
CA SER A 54 -5.43 16.02 3.02
C SER A 54 -5.69 17.47 3.43
N TRP A 55 -6.68 17.67 4.30
CA TRP A 55 -6.98 18.97 4.90
C TRP A 55 -7.62 18.82 6.27
N LEU A 56 -7.55 19.89 7.05
CA LEU A 56 -8.20 20.02 8.34
C LEU A 56 -9.39 20.95 8.20
N THR A 57 -10.53 20.59 8.78
CA THR A 57 -11.61 21.51 9.10
C THR A 57 -11.56 21.81 10.58
N ILE A 58 -11.35 23.08 10.93
CA ILE A 58 -11.30 23.56 12.31
C ILE A 58 -12.55 24.40 12.54
N GLU A 59 -13.35 24.01 13.53
CA GLU A 59 -14.57 24.70 13.92
C GLU A 59 -14.34 25.35 15.29
N ALA A 60 -14.38 26.68 15.30
CA ALA A 60 -14.29 27.49 16.51
C ALA A 60 -15.55 27.34 17.37
N GLN A 61 -15.47 27.73 18.64
CA GLN A 61 -16.64 27.72 19.53
C GLN A 61 -17.77 28.64 19.04
N THR A 62 -17.43 29.68 18.27
CA THR A 62 -18.37 30.59 17.63
C THR A 62 -19.11 29.98 16.43
N GLY A 63 -18.75 28.75 16.02
CA GLY A 63 -19.28 28.07 14.83
C GLY A 63 -18.55 28.43 13.54
N GLU A 64 -17.58 29.36 13.57
CA GLU A 64 -16.75 29.69 12.41
C GLU A 64 -15.90 28.49 11.98
N LYS A 65 -15.87 28.19 10.68
CA LYS A 65 -15.13 27.06 10.10
C LYS A 65 -13.98 27.54 9.22
N THR A 66 -12.80 27.03 9.51
CA THR A 66 -11.58 27.29 8.75
C THR A 66 -11.03 25.99 8.17
N ILE A 67 -10.73 26.01 6.87
CA ILE A 67 -10.10 24.88 6.18
C ILE A 67 -8.58 25.15 6.09
N LYS A 68 -7.77 24.25 6.65
CA LYS A 68 -6.31 24.26 6.48
C LYS A 68 -5.88 23.13 5.55
N LYS A 69 -5.45 23.49 4.33
CA LYS A 69 -4.88 22.54 3.37
C LYS A 69 -3.54 22.00 3.89
N ARG A 70 -3.36 20.68 3.88
CA ARG A 70 -2.10 20.03 4.29
C ARG A 70 -1.21 19.67 3.11
N GLY A 71 -1.80 19.50 1.93
CA GLY A 71 -1.08 19.22 0.69
C GLY A 71 -1.55 17.94 0.02
N VAL A 72 -0.68 17.40 -0.83
CA VAL A 72 -0.87 16.11 -1.51
C VAL A 72 0.33 15.23 -1.17
N ASP A 73 0.04 14.09 -0.54
CA ASP A 73 1.02 13.05 -0.19
C ASP A 73 1.05 11.97 -1.27
N TYR A 74 2.23 11.37 -1.47
CA TYR A 74 2.48 10.32 -2.45
C TYR A 74 3.08 9.10 -1.74
N TYR A 75 2.43 7.97 -1.90
CA TYR A 75 2.87 6.66 -1.43
C TYR A 75 3.16 5.79 -2.63
N TYR A 76 4.41 5.34 -2.77
CA TYR A 76 4.79 4.46 -3.88
C TYR A 76 4.33 3.02 -3.63
N PRO A 77 3.94 2.27 -4.67
CA PRO A 77 3.56 0.86 -4.52
C PRO A 77 4.70 0.02 -3.95
N LEU A 78 4.37 -0.87 -3.04
CA LEU A 78 5.28 -1.91 -2.55
C LEU A 78 5.03 -3.18 -3.35
N ALA A 79 6.06 -3.66 -4.05
CA ALA A 79 5.96 -4.92 -4.80
C ALA A 79 5.68 -6.12 -3.87
N GLN A 80 4.84 -7.03 -4.33
CA GLN A 80 4.67 -8.34 -3.71
C GLN A 80 5.85 -9.22 -4.08
N VAL A 81 6.39 -9.98 -3.12
CA VAL A 81 7.43 -10.98 -3.40
C VAL A 81 6.89 -12.37 -3.12
N VAL A 82 6.95 -13.20 -4.16
CA VAL A 82 6.52 -14.60 -4.12
C VAL A 82 7.75 -15.48 -4.36
N GLU A 83 8.03 -16.38 -3.45
CA GLU A 83 8.96 -17.48 -3.69
C GLU A 83 8.23 -18.65 -4.32
N ARG A 84 8.84 -19.30 -5.31
CA ARG A 84 8.27 -20.46 -5.98
C ARG A 84 9.31 -21.51 -6.33
N ASN A 85 8.92 -22.78 -6.28
CA ASN A 85 9.65 -23.85 -6.95
C ASN A 85 8.89 -24.24 -8.23
N PRO A 86 9.36 -23.89 -9.44
CA PRO A 86 8.66 -24.24 -10.67
C PRO A 86 8.61 -25.74 -10.95
N GLY A 87 9.29 -26.57 -10.16
CA GLY A 87 9.45 -28.00 -10.40
C GLY A 87 10.34 -28.28 -11.61
N LYS A 88 10.60 -29.55 -11.90
CA LYS A 88 11.23 -29.93 -13.16
C LYS A 88 10.20 -29.68 -14.27
N LEU A 89 10.39 -28.62 -15.04
CA LEU A 89 9.71 -28.42 -16.31
C LEU A 89 9.95 -29.72 -17.12
N GLY A 90 8.93 -30.54 -17.31
CA GLY A 90 9.04 -31.68 -18.20
C GLY A 90 9.43 -31.13 -19.56
N LYS A 91 10.67 -31.33 -19.99
CA LYS A 91 11.06 -31.15 -21.39
C LYS A 91 10.14 -32.08 -22.18
N LYS A 92 9.03 -31.57 -22.73
CA LYS A 92 8.45 -32.18 -23.92
C LYS A 92 9.51 -31.97 -25.01
N LEU A 93 10.37 -32.97 -25.19
CA LEU A 93 11.07 -33.17 -26.45
C LEU A 93 9.97 -33.29 -27.50
N GLY A 94 9.78 -32.22 -28.28
CA GLY A 94 9.13 -32.33 -29.57
C GLY A 94 10.11 -33.00 -30.51
N THR A 95 10.16 -34.32 -30.49
CA THR A 95 10.56 -35.07 -31.68
C THR A 95 9.43 -34.89 -32.69
N VAL A 96 9.71 -34.15 -33.76
CA VAL A 96 8.98 -34.25 -35.02
C VAL A 96 10.02 -34.64 -36.06
N ASP A 97 10.24 -35.95 -36.17
CA ASP A 97 10.70 -36.57 -37.40
C ASP A 97 9.48 -36.74 -38.32
N GLY A 98 9.65 -36.43 -39.60
CA GLY A 98 8.77 -36.86 -40.69
C GLY A 98 8.02 -35.73 -41.40
N HIS A 99 8.59 -35.16 -42.47
CA HIS A 99 8.47 -35.64 -43.86
C HIS A 99 9.42 -34.88 -44.79
#